data_AF-A0A3L7ZZ12-F1
#
_entry.id   AF-A0A3L7ZZ12-F1
#
_cell.length_a   1.000
_cell.length_b   1.000
_cell.length_c   1.000
_cell.angle_alpha   90.00
_cell.angle_beta   90.00
_cell.angle_gamma   90.00
#
_symmetry.space_group_name_H-M   'P 1'
#
loop_
_entity.id
_entity.type
_entity.pdbx_description
1 polymer ?
#
loop_
_entity_poly.entity_id
_entity_poly.type
_entity_poly.pdbx_seq_one_letter_code
_entity_poly.pdbx_strand_id
1 'polypeptide(L)'
;MNRKERQEARAERYRQYAENAERRATAAFNASSAAVDGIPAGQPILVGHHSEKAHRRALDRSHSAMGRSVRESEKAAYYRQKAEAVENNDNIYLGDDDAIERLEAKIAELSELQDRMKATNKIIRSKSMSDADKVAALCELGYTEPYATKFVANNNQFPAYALTNNNAKINAAKKQLELAKKLADKEDREYEAGDLTIEECYSENRVRVHFPGKPEEEMRVNLKRHGFRWAPSLGCWQAYISRRTLDFIKEITKSNQ
;
A
#
# COMPACT_ATOMS: atom_id res chain seq x y z
N MET A 1 -5.40 -1.68 18.57
CA MET A 1 -5.84 -0.88 17.41
C MET A 1 -5.98 -1.82 16.23
N ASN A 2 -7.19 -1.95 15.68
CA ASN A 2 -7.45 -2.85 14.55
C ASN A 2 -6.83 -2.30 13.25
N ARG A 3 -6.83 -3.10 12.17
CA ARG A 3 -6.30 -2.73 10.86
C ARG A 3 -6.96 -1.47 10.29
N LYS A 4 -8.29 -1.33 10.43
CA LYS A 4 -9.04 -0.18 9.89
C LYS A 4 -8.65 1.11 10.61
N GLU A 5 -8.64 1.11 11.93
CA GLU A 5 -8.18 2.24 12.76
C GLU A 5 -6.75 2.65 12.41
N ARG A 6 -5.84 1.68 12.22
CA ARG A 6 -4.45 1.96 11.81
C ARG A 6 -4.38 2.63 10.44
N GLN A 7 -5.20 2.19 9.48
CA GLN A 7 -5.27 2.78 8.15
C GLN A 7 -5.87 4.19 8.20
N GLU A 8 -7.00 4.37 8.89
CA GLU A 8 -7.67 5.67 9.05
C GLU A 8 -6.75 6.70 9.72
N ALA A 9 -6.10 6.34 10.84
CA ALA A 9 -5.16 7.22 11.53
C ALA A 9 -3.93 7.57 10.66
N ARG A 10 -3.55 6.70 9.72
CA ARG A 10 -2.48 6.99 8.77
C ARG A 10 -2.95 7.88 7.62
N ALA A 11 -4.13 7.62 7.06
CA ALA A 11 -4.73 8.44 6.02
C ALA A 11 -4.96 9.87 6.53
N GLU A 12 -5.51 10.00 7.73
CA GLU A 12 -5.78 11.28 8.39
C GLU A 12 -4.50 12.11 8.59
N ARG A 13 -3.40 11.48 9.03
CA ARG A 13 -2.11 12.16 9.11
C ARG A 13 -1.64 12.70 7.75
N TYR A 14 -1.85 11.96 6.66
CA TYR A 14 -1.52 12.45 5.33
C TYR A 14 -2.45 13.58 4.88
N ARG A 15 -3.75 13.52 5.21
CA ARG A 15 -4.69 14.64 4.96
C ARG A 15 -4.26 15.91 5.66
N GLN A 16 -3.90 15.82 6.95
CA GLN A 16 -3.37 16.96 7.70
C GLN A 16 -2.08 17.53 7.07
N TYR A 17 -1.18 16.69 6.58
CA TYR A 17 0.02 17.17 5.87
C TYR A 17 -0.32 17.87 4.54
N ALA A 18 -1.32 17.37 3.82
CA ALA A 18 -1.81 18.01 2.60
C ALA A 18 -2.41 19.39 2.90
N GLU A 19 -3.32 19.48 3.87
CA GLU A 19 -3.95 20.74 4.29
C GLU A 19 -2.91 21.75 4.77
N ASN A 20 -1.92 21.31 5.55
CA ASN A 20 -0.82 22.17 5.99
C ASN A 20 0.01 22.70 4.83
N ALA A 21 0.25 21.89 3.80
CA ALA A 21 0.96 22.32 2.60
C ALA A 21 0.09 23.27 1.75
N GLU A 22 -1.20 23.01 1.63
CA GLU A 22 -2.15 23.86 0.91
C GLU A 22 -2.27 25.25 1.56
N ARG A 23 -2.35 25.32 2.89
CA ARG A 23 -2.29 26.60 3.62
C ARG A 23 -1.02 27.38 3.31
N ARG A 24 0.14 26.72 3.25
CA ARG A 24 1.42 27.37 2.88
C ARG A 24 1.43 27.80 1.41
N ALA A 25 0.84 27.01 0.52
CA ALA A 25 0.73 27.33 -0.90
C ALA A 25 -0.11 28.60 -1.12
N THR A 26 -1.27 28.68 -0.48
CA THR A 26 -2.16 29.85 -0.52
C THR A 26 -1.48 31.08 0.09
N ALA A 27 -0.81 30.94 1.23
CA ALA A 27 -0.07 32.05 1.83
C ALA A 27 1.06 32.56 0.92
N ALA A 28 1.78 31.65 0.26
CA ALA A 28 2.84 32.02 -0.68
C ALA A 28 2.29 32.67 -1.96
N PHE A 29 1.14 32.22 -2.47
CA PHE A 29 0.43 32.84 -3.58
C PHE A 29 0.00 34.27 -3.22
N ASN A 30 -0.65 34.45 -2.07
CA ASN A 30 -1.07 35.76 -1.58
C ASN A 30 0.14 36.70 -1.40
N ALA A 31 1.26 36.20 -0.88
CA ALA A 31 2.50 36.97 -0.78
C ALA A 31 3.09 37.35 -2.16
N SER A 32 2.91 36.50 -3.18
CA SER A 32 3.30 36.81 -4.56
C SER A 32 2.47 37.97 -5.11
N SER A 33 1.16 37.91 -4.94
CA SER A 33 0.23 38.97 -5.37
C SER A 33 0.52 40.28 -4.64
N ALA A 34 0.66 40.24 -3.31
CA ALA A 34 0.96 41.41 -2.49
C ALA A 34 2.30 42.07 -2.84
N ALA A 35 3.29 41.31 -3.32
CA ALA A 35 4.61 41.87 -3.66
C ALA A 35 4.58 42.81 -4.86
N VAL A 36 3.58 42.68 -5.74
CA VAL A 36 3.42 43.47 -6.98
C VAL A 36 2.17 44.36 -6.98
N ASP A 37 1.42 44.41 -5.88
CA ASP A 37 0.17 45.17 -5.76
C ASP A 37 0.33 46.67 -6.06
N GLY A 38 1.50 47.23 -5.74
CA GLY A 38 1.85 48.62 -6.04
C GLY A 38 2.38 48.89 -7.45
N ILE A 39 2.45 47.88 -8.33
CA ILE A 39 2.95 47.99 -9.70
C ILE A 39 1.76 47.84 -10.67
N PRO A 40 1.38 48.89 -11.41
CA PRO A 40 0.40 48.79 -12.49
C PRO A 40 0.71 47.65 -13.45
N ALA A 41 -0.31 46.85 -13.77
CA ALA A 41 -0.17 45.71 -14.68
C ALA A 41 0.36 46.16 -16.05
N GLY A 42 1.40 45.48 -16.54
CA GLY A 42 2.04 45.79 -17.82
C GLY A 42 3.04 46.95 -17.78
N GLN A 43 3.30 47.57 -16.62
CA GLN A 43 4.32 48.62 -16.51
C GLN A 43 5.73 48.03 -16.76
N PRO A 44 6.51 48.55 -17.74
CA PRO A 44 7.89 48.11 -17.93
C PRO A 44 8.80 48.61 -16.79
N ILE A 45 9.93 47.93 -16.59
CA ILE A 45 10.97 48.41 -15.67
C ILE A 45 11.60 49.68 -16.25
N LEU A 46 11.45 50.80 -15.54
CA LEU A 46 12.03 52.09 -15.92
C LEU A 46 13.54 52.10 -15.58
N VAL A 47 14.37 51.77 -16.57
CA VAL A 47 15.83 51.71 -16.41
C VAL A 47 16.41 53.10 -16.17
N GLY A 48 17.25 53.26 -15.14
CA GLY A 48 17.85 54.53 -14.73
C GLY A 48 16.98 55.39 -13.80
N HIS A 49 15.74 54.99 -13.52
CA HIS A 49 14.84 55.72 -12.62
C HIS A 49 15.02 55.30 -11.15
N HIS A 50 14.77 56.20 -10.20
CA HIS A 50 14.95 55.91 -8.77
C HIS A 50 14.11 54.72 -8.26
N SER A 51 13.00 54.39 -8.94
CA SER A 51 12.12 53.25 -8.61
C SER A 51 12.59 51.91 -9.19
N GLU A 52 13.56 51.88 -10.10
CA GLU A 52 14.05 50.68 -10.80
C GLU A 52 14.39 49.54 -9.84
N LYS A 53 15.16 49.86 -8.79
CA LYS A 53 15.62 48.89 -7.79
C LYS A 53 14.46 48.30 -6.98
N ALA A 54 13.45 49.12 -6.66
CA ALA A 54 12.26 48.67 -5.94
C ALA A 54 11.40 47.77 -6.82
N HIS A 55 11.22 48.15 -8.10
CA HIS A 55 10.47 47.37 -9.08
C HIS A 55 11.10 45.98 -9.27
N ARG A 56 12.40 45.89 -9.56
CA ARG A 56 13.09 44.58 -9.70
C ARG A 56 12.92 43.70 -8.47
N ARG A 57 13.14 44.25 -7.27
CA ARG A 57 12.98 43.49 -6.02
C ARG A 57 11.55 43.00 -5.79
N ALA A 58 10.54 43.79 -6.17
CA ALA A 58 9.14 43.38 -6.09
C ALA A 58 8.85 42.17 -6.99
N LEU A 59 9.32 42.21 -8.25
CA LEU A 59 9.21 41.09 -9.18
C LEU A 59 9.97 39.86 -8.68
N ASP A 60 11.20 40.01 -8.18
CA ASP A 60 11.99 38.90 -7.64
C ASP A 60 11.30 38.22 -6.45
N ARG A 61 10.74 39.02 -5.52
CA ARG A 61 9.96 38.52 -4.39
C ARG A 61 8.71 37.79 -4.86
N SER A 62 7.98 38.36 -5.82
CA SER A 62 6.78 37.74 -6.39
C SER A 62 7.11 36.42 -7.06
N HIS A 63 8.09 36.39 -7.97
CA HIS A 63 8.54 35.18 -8.63
C HIS A 63 8.98 34.09 -7.64
N SER A 64 9.75 34.48 -6.61
CA SER A 64 10.18 33.55 -5.56
C SER A 64 9.00 33.00 -4.75
N ALA A 65 8.02 33.84 -4.41
CA ALA A 65 6.83 33.45 -3.68
C ALA A 65 5.90 32.56 -4.51
N MET A 66 5.71 32.87 -5.79
CA MET A 66 5.00 32.01 -6.73
C MET A 66 5.65 30.64 -6.85
N GLY A 67 6.99 30.59 -7.02
CA GLY A 67 7.72 29.32 -7.06
C GLY A 67 7.56 28.50 -5.77
N ARG A 68 7.48 29.15 -4.59
CA ARG A 68 7.15 28.45 -3.34
C ARG A 68 5.71 27.94 -3.33
N SER A 69 4.75 28.73 -3.82
CA SER A 69 3.34 28.33 -3.90
C SER A 69 3.18 27.06 -4.73
N VAL A 70 3.80 27.00 -5.91
CA VAL A 70 3.77 25.82 -6.77
C VAL A 70 4.33 24.59 -6.05
N ARG A 71 5.52 24.69 -5.43
CA ARG A 71 6.13 23.57 -4.70
C ARG A 71 5.28 23.07 -3.53
N GLU A 72 4.66 23.98 -2.78
CA GLU A 72 3.77 23.58 -1.67
C GLU A 72 2.46 22.98 -2.18
N SER A 73 1.91 23.44 -3.32
CA SER A 73 0.76 22.83 -3.99
C SER A 73 1.06 21.41 -4.47
N GLU A 74 2.23 21.18 -5.09
CA GLU A 74 2.69 19.85 -5.47
C GLU A 74 2.83 18.93 -4.25
N LYS A 75 3.39 19.46 -3.15
CA LYS A 75 3.50 18.74 -1.88
C LYS A 75 2.13 18.39 -1.30
N ALA A 76 1.16 19.29 -1.38
CA ALA A 76 -0.22 19.01 -0.96
C ALA A 76 -0.83 17.89 -1.81
N ALA A 77 -0.71 17.96 -3.13
CA ALA A 77 -1.18 16.92 -4.05
C ALA A 77 -0.54 15.56 -3.77
N TYR A 78 0.78 15.53 -3.51
CA TYR A 78 1.50 14.33 -3.12
C TYR A 78 0.92 13.68 -1.86
N TYR A 79 0.65 14.46 -0.80
CA TYR A 79 0.08 13.90 0.42
C TYR A 79 -1.39 13.49 0.26
N ARG A 80 -2.19 14.18 -0.56
CA ARG A 80 -3.54 13.72 -0.91
C ARG A 80 -3.51 12.36 -1.59
N GLN A 81 -2.62 12.18 -2.57
CA GLN A 81 -2.43 10.89 -3.24
C GLN A 81 -1.99 9.80 -2.25
N LYS A 82 -1.15 10.14 -1.26
CA LYS A 82 -0.76 9.20 -0.20
C LYS A 82 -1.92 8.82 0.72
N ALA A 83 -2.81 9.76 1.06
CA ALA A 83 -4.00 9.47 1.85
C ALA A 83 -4.92 8.50 1.09
N GLU A 84 -5.25 8.82 -0.17
CA GLU A 84 -6.07 7.99 -1.04
C GLU A 84 -5.46 6.59 -1.24
N ALA A 85 -4.15 6.50 -1.44
CA ALA A 85 -3.46 5.21 -1.57
C ALA A 85 -3.51 4.36 -0.28
N VAL A 86 -3.64 4.97 0.89
CA VAL A 86 -3.82 4.23 2.16
C VAL A 86 -5.26 3.76 2.30
N GLU A 87 -6.23 4.63 1.99
CA GLU A 87 -7.67 4.32 2.05
C GLU A 87 -8.04 3.20 1.08
N ASN A 88 -7.48 3.23 -0.14
CA ASN A 88 -7.74 2.23 -1.17
C ASN A 88 -6.85 0.96 -1.04
N ASN A 89 -6.03 0.86 0.00
CA ASN A 89 -5.15 -0.29 0.17
C ASN A 89 -5.93 -1.51 0.66
N ASP A 90 -6.29 -2.39 -0.27
CA ASP A 90 -6.98 -3.65 0.01
C ASP A 90 -6.02 -4.84 0.19
N ASN A 91 -4.71 -4.61 0.38
CA ASN A 91 -3.81 -5.72 0.66
C ASN A 91 -4.19 -6.41 1.99
N ILE A 92 -3.98 -7.72 2.04
CA ILE A 92 -4.17 -8.53 3.25
C ILE A 92 -2.78 -8.77 3.85
N TYR A 93 -2.52 -8.20 5.03
CA TYR A 93 -1.29 -8.48 5.77
C TYR A 93 -1.59 -9.50 6.86
N LEU A 94 -0.67 -10.44 7.09
CA LEU A 94 -0.88 -11.51 8.09
C LEU A 94 -0.96 -11.01 9.55
N GLY A 95 -0.49 -9.79 9.82
CA GLY A 95 -0.63 -9.13 11.13
C GLY A 95 -1.84 -8.19 11.21
N ASP A 96 -2.76 -8.29 10.25
CA ASP A 96 -4.08 -7.67 10.35
C ASP A 96 -4.98 -8.59 11.19
N ASP A 97 -5.83 -8.00 12.02
CA ASP A 97 -6.76 -8.72 12.90
C ASP A 97 -7.83 -9.49 12.12
N ASP A 98 -8.17 -9.02 10.92
CA ASP A 98 -9.14 -9.63 10.00
C ASP A 98 -8.48 -10.50 8.90
N ALA A 99 -7.18 -10.80 9.02
CA ALA A 99 -6.41 -11.45 7.95
C ALA A 99 -6.98 -12.83 7.56
N ILE A 100 -7.37 -13.65 8.54
CA ILE A 100 -7.91 -14.99 8.33
C ILE A 100 -9.25 -14.91 7.59
N GLU A 101 -10.17 -14.10 8.08
CA GLU A 101 -11.50 -13.89 7.48
C GLU A 101 -11.39 -13.42 6.02
N ARG A 102 -10.55 -12.41 5.76
CA ARG A 102 -10.35 -11.86 4.41
C ARG A 102 -9.68 -12.86 3.46
N LEU A 103 -8.78 -13.71 3.96
CA LEU A 103 -8.17 -14.77 3.16
C LEU A 103 -9.19 -15.87 2.83
N GLU A 104 -10.06 -16.24 3.77
CA GLU A 104 -11.14 -17.22 3.53
C GLU A 104 -12.15 -16.70 2.49
N ALA A 105 -12.60 -15.45 2.63
CA ALA A 105 -13.47 -14.79 1.64
C ALA A 105 -12.82 -14.75 0.25
N LYS A 106 -11.54 -14.38 0.17
CA LYS A 106 -10.78 -14.36 -1.09
C LYS A 106 -10.64 -15.74 -1.73
N ILE A 107 -10.44 -16.79 -0.92
CA ILE A 107 -10.38 -18.17 -1.42
C ILE A 107 -11.74 -18.59 -1.96
N ALA A 108 -12.83 -18.24 -1.28
CA ALA A 108 -14.19 -18.53 -1.73
C ALA A 108 -14.49 -17.86 -3.08
N GLU A 109 -14.27 -16.54 -3.19
CA GLU A 109 -14.48 -15.78 -4.43
C GLU A 109 -13.68 -16.36 -5.62
N LEU A 110 -12.38 -16.62 -5.41
CA LEU A 110 -11.53 -17.18 -6.45
C LEU A 110 -11.96 -18.60 -6.85
N SER A 111 -12.47 -19.39 -5.91
CA SER A 111 -12.95 -20.75 -6.15
C SER A 111 -14.28 -20.75 -6.91
N GLU A 112 -15.23 -19.89 -6.54
CA GLU A 112 -16.47 -19.68 -7.29
C GLU A 112 -16.17 -19.23 -8.73
N LEU A 113 -15.23 -18.30 -8.90
CA LEU A 113 -14.77 -17.88 -10.22
C LEU A 113 -14.18 -19.05 -11.01
N GLN A 114 -13.35 -19.90 -10.37
CA GLN A 114 -12.76 -21.08 -11.00
C GLN A 114 -13.83 -22.04 -11.50
N ASP A 115 -14.82 -22.33 -10.67
CA ASP A 115 -15.87 -23.29 -10.97
C ASP A 115 -16.81 -22.75 -12.04
N ARG A 116 -17.15 -21.45 -11.99
CA ARG A 116 -17.89 -20.77 -13.06
C ARG A 116 -17.15 -20.85 -14.40
N MET A 117 -15.83 -20.56 -14.44
CA MET A 117 -15.04 -20.66 -15.67
C MET A 117 -15.02 -22.09 -16.22
N LYS A 118 -14.86 -23.11 -15.37
CA LYS A 118 -14.89 -24.52 -15.77
C LYS A 118 -16.27 -24.92 -16.30
N ALA A 119 -17.34 -24.52 -15.62
CA ALA A 119 -18.71 -24.80 -16.02
C ALA A 119 -19.03 -24.15 -17.37
N THR A 120 -18.69 -22.88 -17.55
CA THR A 120 -18.81 -22.17 -18.84
C THR A 120 -18.07 -22.92 -19.95
N ASN A 121 -16.81 -23.30 -19.74
CA ASN A 121 -16.05 -24.05 -20.74
C ASN A 121 -16.66 -25.43 -21.03
N LYS A 122 -17.29 -26.08 -20.04
CA LYS A 122 -17.97 -27.37 -20.23
C LYS A 122 -19.23 -27.20 -21.10
N ILE A 123 -20.03 -26.16 -20.85
CA ILE A 123 -21.23 -25.83 -21.64
C ILE A 123 -20.85 -25.57 -23.10
N ILE A 124 -19.86 -24.71 -23.34
CA ILE A 124 -19.46 -24.34 -24.70
C ILE A 124 -18.94 -25.55 -25.48
N ARG A 125 -18.13 -26.41 -24.85
CA ARG A 125 -17.58 -27.63 -25.47
C ARG A 125 -18.62 -28.74 -25.66
N SER A 126 -19.81 -28.62 -25.09
CA SER A 126 -20.87 -29.62 -25.25
C SER A 126 -21.34 -29.68 -26.71
N LYS A 127 -21.30 -30.87 -27.30
CA LYS A 127 -21.78 -31.14 -28.66
C LYS A 127 -23.27 -31.49 -28.71
N SER A 128 -23.87 -31.82 -27.56
CA SER A 128 -25.27 -32.26 -27.48
C SER A 128 -26.25 -31.13 -27.19
N MET A 129 -25.76 -29.94 -26.83
CA MET A 129 -26.60 -28.77 -26.54
C MET A 129 -26.72 -27.90 -27.78
N SER A 130 -27.94 -27.42 -28.05
CA SER A 130 -28.14 -26.36 -29.05
C SER A 130 -27.58 -25.03 -28.55
N ASP A 131 -27.41 -24.07 -29.45
CA ASP A 131 -26.92 -22.73 -29.05
C ASP A 131 -27.90 -22.04 -28.10
N ALA A 132 -29.22 -22.24 -28.29
CA ALA A 132 -30.24 -21.73 -27.37
C ALA A 132 -30.09 -22.35 -25.96
N ASP A 133 -29.85 -23.67 -25.87
CA ASP A 133 -29.66 -24.34 -24.59
C ASP A 133 -28.36 -23.88 -23.90
N LYS A 134 -27.30 -23.62 -24.67
CA LYS A 134 -26.05 -23.07 -24.14
C LYS A 134 -26.25 -21.67 -23.57
N VAL A 135 -27.02 -20.82 -24.25
CA VAL A 135 -27.34 -19.47 -23.76
C VAL A 135 -28.12 -19.56 -22.45
N ALA A 136 -29.17 -20.39 -22.38
CA ALA A 136 -29.94 -20.58 -21.16
C ALA A 136 -29.07 -21.07 -19.99
N ALA A 137 -28.20 -22.06 -20.22
CA ALA A 137 -27.29 -22.58 -19.21
C ALA A 137 -26.24 -21.55 -18.73
N LEU A 138 -25.80 -20.64 -19.61
CA LEU A 138 -24.94 -19.52 -19.18
C LEU A 138 -25.74 -18.50 -18.35
N CYS A 139 -26.99 -18.21 -18.70
CA CYS A 139 -27.82 -17.32 -17.88
C CYS A 139 -28.00 -17.87 -16.45
N GLU A 140 -28.17 -19.19 -16.29
CA GLU A 140 -28.21 -19.84 -14.97
C GLU A 140 -26.90 -19.70 -14.17
N LEU A 141 -25.75 -19.61 -14.86
CA LEU A 141 -24.44 -19.32 -14.24
C LEU A 141 -24.24 -17.82 -13.90
N GLY A 142 -25.26 -16.98 -14.11
CA GLY A 142 -25.25 -15.56 -13.76
C GLY A 142 -24.75 -14.62 -14.86
N TYR A 143 -24.62 -15.10 -16.11
CA TYR A 143 -24.35 -14.20 -17.24
C TYR A 143 -25.64 -13.51 -17.70
N THR A 144 -25.53 -12.27 -18.19
CA THR A 144 -26.66 -11.61 -18.84
C THR A 144 -26.94 -12.25 -20.19
N GLU A 145 -28.21 -12.35 -20.58
CA GLU A 145 -28.62 -12.96 -21.85
C GLU A 145 -27.93 -12.34 -23.08
N PRO A 146 -27.79 -10.99 -23.20
CA PRO A 146 -27.05 -10.41 -24.34
C PRO A 146 -25.58 -10.80 -24.37
N TYR A 147 -24.95 -11.01 -23.21
CA TYR A 147 -23.56 -11.46 -23.13
C TYR A 147 -23.45 -12.94 -23.48
N ALA A 148 -24.31 -13.79 -22.92
CA ALA A 148 -24.34 -15.22 -23.17
C ALA A 148 -24.52 -15.54 -24.66
N THR A 149 -25.48 -14.87 -25.33
CA THR A 149 -25.71 -15.04 -26.78
C THR A 149 -24.47 -14.72 -27.60
N LYS A 150 -23.79 -13.60 -27.31
CA LYS A 150 -22.53 -13.24 -27.99
C LYS A 150 -21.40 -14.23 -27.69
N PHE A 151 -21.33 -14.72 -26.45
CA PHE A 151 -20.30 -15.66 -26.03
C PHE A 151 -20.42 -17.02 -26.75
N VAL A 152 -21.65 -17.54 -26.87
CA VAL A 152 -21.97 -18.78 -27.60
C VAL A 152 -21.75 -18.61 -29.10
N ALA A 153 -22.27 -17.53 -29.71
CA ALA A 153 -22.14 -17.29 -31.15
C ALA A 153 -20.67 -17.21 -31.62
N ASN A 154 -19.80 -16.66 -30.78
CA ASN A 154 -18.36 -16.59 -31.06
C ASN A 154 -17.59 -17.87 -30.68
N ASN A 155 -18.26 -18.87 -30.11
CA ASN A 155 -17.65 -20.08 -29.55
C ASN A 155 -16.50 -19.75 -28.57
N ASN A 156 -16.68 -18.69 -27.78
CA ASN A 156 -15.67 -18.21 -26.85
C ASN A 156 -15.48 -19.20 -25.70
N GLN A 157 -14.24 -19.32 -25.22
CA GLN A 157 -13.90 -20.15 -24.07
C GLN A 157 -12.89 -19.41 -23.20
N PHE A 158 -12.94 -19.66 -21.89
CA PHE A 158 -11.86 -19.22 -21.01
C PHE A 158 -10.58 -19.98 -21.36
N PRO A 159 -9.48 -19.27 -21.67
CA PRO A 159 -8.25 -19.91 -22.07
C PRO A 159 -7.61 -20.67 -20.89
N ALA A 160 -6.88 -21.74 -21.19
CA ALA A 160 -6.27 -22.60 -20.17
C ALA A 160 -5.33 -21.85 -19.22
N TYR A 161 -4.62 -20.83 -19.70
CA TYR A 161 -3.75 -20.00 -18.85
C TYR A 161 -4.54 -19.22 -17.80
N ALA A 162 -5.78 -18.79 -18.08
CA ALA A 162 -6.60 -18.04 -17.13
C ALA A 162 -7.02 -18.92 -15.95
N LEU A 163 -7.46 -20.15 -16.23
CA LEU A 163 -7.76 -21.18 -15.22
C LEU A 163 -6.54 -21.54 -14.39
N THR A 164 -5.37 -21.66 -15.02
CA THR A 164 -4.11 -21.99 -14.35
C THR A 164 -3.67 -20.85 -13.42
N ASN A 165 -3.72 -19.61 -13.91
CA ASN A 165 -3.38 -18.42 -13.14
C ASN A 165 -4.31 -18.24 -11.94
N ASN A 166 -5.63 -18.45 -12.12
CA ASN A 166 -6.58 -18.37 -11.03
C ASN A 166 -6.34 -19.46 -9.98
N ASN A 167 -6.08 -20.70 -10.41
CA ASN A 167 -5.72 -21.79 -9.50
C ASN A 167 -4.43 -21.51 -8.72
N ALA A 168 -3.43 -20.89 -9.35
CA ALA A 168 -2.21 -20.45 -8.67
C ALA A 168 -2.51 -19.40 -7.58
N LYS A 169 -3.42 -18.44 -7.85
CA LYS A 169 -3.87 -17.46 -6.86
C LYS A 169 -4.59 -18.13 -5.68
N ILE A 170 -5.48 -19.09 -5.93
CA ILE A 170 -6.17 -19.88 -4.89
C ILE A 170 -5.13 -20.58 -4.00
N ASN A 171 -4.17 -21.28 -4.60
CA ASN A 171 -3.15 -22.01 -3.85
C ASN A 171 -2.23 -21.08 -3.05
N ALA A 172 -1.90 -19.89 -3.58
CA ALA A 172 -1.14 -18.89 -2.85
C ALA A 172 -1.93 -18.36 -1.64
N ALA A 173 -3.21 -18.03 -1.80
CA ALA A 173 -4.08 -17.59 -0.72
C ALA A 173 -4.25 -18.66 0.37
N LYS A 174 -4.43 -19.93 -0.01
CA LYS A 174 -4.45 -21.07 0.93
C LYS A 174 -3.16 -21.19 1.73
N LYS A 175 -1.99 -21.07 1.09
CA LYS A 175 -0.70 -21.07 1.79
C LYS A 175 -0.57 -19.90 2.78
N GLN A 176 -1.08 -18.73 2.42
CA GLN A 176 -1.12 -17.58 3.32
C GLN A 176 -2.07 -17.82 4.51
N LEU A 177 -3.24 -18.41 4.28
CA LEU A 177 -4.21 -18.74 5.33
C LEU A 177 -3.62 -19.74 6.34
N GLU A 178 -2.95 -20.78 5.86
CA GLU A 178 -2.25 -21.74 6.71
C GLU A 178 -1.19 -21.07 7.59
N LEU A 179 -0.43 -20.12 7.02
CA LEU A 179 0.54 -19.36 7.79
C LEU A 179 -0.14 -18.43 8.82
N ALA A 180 -1.24 -17.75 8.44
CA ALA A 180 -2.01 -16.91 9.34
C ALA A 180 -2.52 -17.72 10.56
N LYS A 181 -3.11 -18.89 10.31
CA LYS A 181 -3.59 -19.80 11.35
C LYS A 181 -2.46 -20.27 12.27
N LYS A 182 -1.30 -20.64 11.72
CA LYS A 182 -0.12 -21.04 12.51
C LYS A 182 0.46 -19.92 13.36
N LEU A 183 0.34 -18.66 12.93
CA LEU A 183 0.77 -17.52 13.71
C LEU A 183 -0.25 -17.22 14.81
N ALA A 184 -1.55 -17.26 14.50
CA ALA A 184 -2.62 -17.02 15.46
C ALA A 184 -2.69 -18.07 16.58
N ASP A 185 -2.25 -19.30 16.31
CA ASP A 185 -2.16 -20.38 17.31
C ASP A 185 -1.02 -20.18 18.33
N LYS A 186 -0.09 -19.27 18.05
CA LYS A 186 1.06 -19.01 18.92
C LYS A 186 0.86 -17.75 19.73
N GLU A 187 1.20 -17.84 21.01
CA GLU A 187 1.21 -16.69 21.90
C GLU A 187 2.46 -15.84 21.71
N ASP A 188 2.26 -14.53 21.79
CA ASP A 188 3.35 -13.57 21.83
C ASP A 188 4.24 -13.84 23.03
N ARG A 189 5.55 -13.77 22.82
CA ARG A 189 6.52 -14.03 23.88
C ARG A 189 7.70 -13.07 23.83
N GLU A 190 8.20 -12.78 25.02
CA GLU A 190 9.35 -11.92 25.24
C GLU A 190 10.36 -12.65 26.12
N TYR A 191 11.64 -12.52 25.80
CA TYR A 191 12.72 -13.09 26.61
C TYR A 191 14.02 -12.30 26.46
N GLU A 192 14.83 -12.34 27.52
CA GLU A 192 16.17 -11.77 27.54
C GLU A 192 17.21 -12.77 27.04
N ALA A 193 18.22 -12.27 26.32
CA ALA A 193 19.34 -13.04 25.80
C ALA A 193 20.63 -12.20 25.86
N GLY A 194 21.33 -12.29 27.00
CA GLY A 194 22.42 -11.37 27.33
C GLY A 194 21.87 -9.95 27.48
N ASP A 195 22.48 -8.97 26.82
CA ASP A 195 22.02 -7.58 26.83
C ASP A 195 20.85 -7.29 25.86
N LEU A 196 20.33 -8.32 25.17
CA LEU A 196 19.26 -8.16 24.19
C LEU A 196 17.91 -8.57 24.77
N THR A 197 16.86 -7.83 24.41
CA THR A 197 15.48 -8.26 24.62
C THR A 197 14.87 -8.65 23.27
N ILE A 198 14.30 -9.85 23.19
CA ILE A 198 13.69 -10.40 21.98
C ILE A 198 12.19 -10.49 22.20
N GLU A 199 11.42 -9.86 21.31
CA GLU A 199 9.96 -10.03 21.26
C GLU A 199 9.58 -10.81 19.98
N GLU A 200 8.97 -11.97 20.15
CA GLU A 200 8.32 -12.71 19.08
C GLU A 200 6.82 -12.42 19.11
N CYS A 201 6.39 -11.38 18.38
CA CYS A 201 5.00 -10.94 18.26
C CYS A 201 4.32 -11.70 17.11
N TYR A 202 3.85 -12.92 17.38
CA TYR A 202 3.09 -13.74 16.44
C TYR A 202 1.81 -13.05 15.99
N SER A 203 1.14 -12.32 16.88
CA SER A 203 -0.07 -11.53 16.61
C SER A 203 0.12 -10.49 15.50
N GLU A 204 1.30 -9.86 15.43
CA GLU A 204 1.64 -8.86 14.41
C GLU A 204 2.45 -9.43 13.24
N ASN A 205 2.75 -10.74 13.27
CA ASN A 205 3.73 -11.39 12.40
C ASN A 205 5.05 -10.60 12.41
N ARG A 206 5.58 -10.32 13.60
CA ARG A 206 6.84 -9.58 13.80
C ARG A 206 7.75 -10.27 14.79
N VAL A 207 9.04 -10.14 14.54
CA VAL A 207 10.06 -10.38 15.54
C VAL A 207 10.89 -9.12 15.72
N ARG A 208 11.10 -8.73 16.98
CA ARG A 208 11.73 -7.47 17.37
C ARG A 208 12.94 -7.78 18.26
N VAL A 209 13.99 -7.00 18.05
CA VAL A 209 15.24 -7.10 18.80
C VAL A 209 15.53 -5.72 19.36
N HIS A 210 15.57 -5.63 20.68
CA HIS A 210 15.93 -4.45 21.43
C HIS A 210 17.39 -4.56 21.85
N PHE A 211 18.14 -3.51 21.55
CA PHE A 211 19.54 -3.38 21.94
C PHE A 211 19.63 -2.28 23.01
N PRO A 212 20.57 -2.37 23.96
CA PRO A 212 20.73 -1.37 25.02
C PRO A 212 21.17 0.00 24.47
N GLY A 213 21.77 -0.01 23.27
CA GLY A 213 22.17 1.18 22.54
C GLY A 213 22.24 0.92 21.05
N LYS A 214 22.81 1.88 20.31
CA LYS A 214 22.99 1.73 18.86
C LYS A 214 23.96 0.57 18.58
N PRO A 215 23.53 -0.49 17.86
CA PRO A 215 24.43 -1.58 17.52
C PRO A 215 25.56 -1.10 16.60
N GLU A 216 26.69 -1.80 16.66
CA GLU A 216 27.83 -1.56 15.79
C GLU A 216 27.42 -1.67 14.30
N GLU A 217 28.17 -1.00 13.41
CA GLU A 217 27.81 -0.93 11.99
C GLU A 217 27.73 -2.33 11.37
N GLU A 218 28.64 -3.25 11.71
CA GLU A 218 28.61 -4.64 11.22
C GLU A 218 27.32 -5.36 11.62
N MET A 219 26.92 -5.27 12.89
CA MET A 219 25.66 -5.84 13.37
C MET A 219 24.45 -5.23 12.63
N ARG A 220 24.46 -3.91 12.39
CA ARG A 220 23.39 -3.24 11.62
C ARG A 220 23.34 -3.69 10.17
N VAL A 221 24.48 -3.96 9.54
CA VAL A 221 24.54 -4.54 8.18
C VAL A 221 23.97 -5.95 8.18
N ASN A 222 24.35 -6.79 9.16
CA ASN A 222 23.83 -8.15 9.30
C ASN A 222 22.33 -8.19 9.55
N LEU A 223 21.81 -7.32 10.43
CA LEU A 223 20.37 -7.12 10.64
C LEU A 223 19.66 -6.80 9.33
N LYS A 224 20.15 -5.82 8.57
CA LYS A 224 19.56 -5.42 7.28
C LYS A 224 19.59 -6.56 6.26
N ARG A 225 20.66 -7.36 6.23
CA ARG A 225 20.84 -8.53 5.35
C ARG A 225 19.81 -9.63 5.64
N HIS A 226 19.41 -9.77 6.90
CA HIS A 226 18.38 -10.71 7.36
C HIS A 226 16.96 -10.15 7.32
N GLY A 227 16.77 -8.93 6.83
CA GLY A 227 15.45 -8.32 6.63
C GLY A 227 14.96 -7.45 7.78
N PHE A 228 15.77 -7.26 8.83
CA PHE A 228 15.44 -6.34 9.91
C PHE A 228 15.52 -4.88 9.46
N ARG A 229 14.61 -4.07 9.98
CA ARG A 229 14.52 -2.63 9.76
C ARG A 229 14.34 -1.93 11.10
N TRP A 230 15.01 -0.79 11.26
CA TRP A 230 14.85 0.06 12.42
C TRP A 230 13.42 0.62 12.47
N ALA A 231 12.77 0.50 13.63
CA ALA A 231 11.45 1.00 13.90
C ALA A 231 11.54 2.11 14.98
N PRO A 232 11.66 3.39 14.58
CA PRO A 232 11.87 4.50 15.51
C PRO A 232 10.79 4.61 16.59
N SER A 233 9.54 4.28 16.25
CA SER A 233 8.40 4.34 17.17
C SER A 233 8.45 3.31 18.29
N LEU A 234 9.20 2.22 18.11
CA LEU A 234 9.37 1.14 19.09
C LEU A 234 10.78 1.09 19.68
N GLY A 235 11.71 1.89 19.14
CA GLY A 235 13.11 1.85 19.57
C GLY A 235 13.81 0.51 19.30
N CYS A 236 13.37 -0.26 18.31
CA CYS A 236 13.86 -1.61 18.06
C CYS A 236 14.15 -1.91 16.59
N TRP A 237 14.87 -3.01 16.34
CA TRP A 237 14.98 -3.60 15.01
C TRP A 237 13.90 -4.66 14.85
N GLN A 238 13.05 -4.55 13.81
CA GLN A 238 11.98 -5.52 13.56
C GLN A 238 12.06 -6.16 12.18
N ALA A 239 11.59 -7.39 12.06
CA ALA A 239 11.40 -8.10 10.80
C ALA A 239 10.09 -8.93 10.84
N TYR A 240 9.62 -9.39 9.68
CA TYR A 240 8.56 -10.40 9.64
C TYR A 240 9.04 -11.73 10.23
N ILE A 241 8.13 -12.49 10.85
CA ILE A 241 8.45 -13.84 11.31
C ILE A 241 8.63 -14.73 10.08
N SER A 242 9.82 -15.31 9.97
CA SER A 242 10.19 -16.27 8.96
C SER A 242 11.22 -17.21 9.55
N ARG A 243 11.41 -18.38 8.92
CA ARG A 243 12.49 -19.29 9.33
C ARG A 243 13.84 -18.58 9.38
N ARG A 244 14.15 -17.79 8.35
CA ARG A 244 15.42 -17.06 8.23
C ARG A 244 15.63 -16.03 9.36
N THR A 245 14.59 -15.29 9.72
CA THR A 245 14.70 -14.25 10.78
C THR A 245 14.79 -14.88 12.16
N LEU A 246 14.05 -15.97 12.42
CA LEU A 246 14.15 -16.71 13.67
C LEU A 246 15.50 -17.44 13.81
N ASP A 247 16.03 -18.01 12.73
CA ASP A 247 17.34 -18.66 12.74
C ASP A 247 18.46 -17.65 13.00
N PHE A 248 18.38 -16.46 12.40
CA PHE A 248 19.32 -15.35 12.69
C PHE A 248 19.24 -14.88 14.14
N ILE A 249 18.03 -14.79 14.72
CA ILE A 249 17.90 -14.44 16.14
C ILE A 249 18.58 -15.48 17.01
N LYS A 250 18.38 -16.77 16.74
CA LYS A 250 19.08 -17.84 17.49
C LYS A 250 20.60 -17.74 17.37
N GLU A 251 21.13 -17.27 16.25
CA GLU A 251 22.56 -17.07 16.04
C GLU A 251 23.11 -15.93 16.91
N ILE A 252 22.45 -14.77 16.92
CA ILE A 252 22.89 -13.62 17.73
C ILE A 252 22.64 -13.83 19.23
N THR A 253 21.61 -14.58 19.63
CA THR A 253 21.35 -14.87 21.05
C THR A 253 22.29 -15.94 21.61
N LYS A 254 22.69 -16.93 20.82
CA LYS A 254 23.73 -17.90 21.21
C LYS A 254 25.12 -17.28 21.34
N SER A 255 25.41 -16.25 20.55
CA SER A 255 26.69 -15.55 20.58
C SER A 255 26.81 -14.60 21.79
N ASN A 256 25.69 -14.28 22.45
CA ASN A 256 25.59 -13.41 23.62
C ASN A 256 25.39 -14.17 24.95
N GLN A 257 25.46 -15.50 24.94
CA GLN A 257 25.45 -16.36 26.14
C GLN A 257 26.86 -16.67 26.62
#